data_AF-A0A4Q3YTJ3-F1
#
_entry.id   AF-A0A4Q3YTJ3-F1
#
_cell.length_a   1.000
_cell.length_b   1.000
_cell.length_c   1.000
_cell.angle_alpha   90.00
_cell.angle_beta   90.00
_cell.angle_gamma   90.00
#
_symmetry.space_group_name_H-M   'P 1'
#
loop_
_entity.id
_entity.type
_entity.pdbx_description
1 polymer ?
#
loop_
_entity_poly.entity_id
_entity_poly.type
_entity_poly.pdbx_seq_one_letter_code
_entity_poly.pdbx_strand_id
1 'polypeptide(L)'
;PKLGLHAAFSQPGQILVETVEMPDGATFLTVSRTVDGLVAGFQERPRRTAILLGCDIAHAKDTIYGRSLGGERAPVKIGPACRLCERQACLSRAEPPLTRPLGLDEMVTGLSAFDFQ
;
A
#
# COMPACT_ATOMS: atom_id res chain seq x y z
N PRO A 1 6.64 2.03 -1.87
CA PRO A 1 5.63 1.04 -1.43
C PRO A 1 4.22 1.59 -1.64
N LYS A 2 3.26 0.78 -2.10
CA LYS A 2 1.94 1.28 -2.53
C LYS A 2 0.89 1.40 -1.41
N LEU A 3 1.07 0.67 -0.31
CA LEU A 3 0.09 0.64 0.78
C LEU A 3 0.13 1.95 1.58
N GLY A 4 -1.03 2.58 1.81
CA GLY A 4 -1.16 3.85 2.54
C GLY A 4 -0.50 3.87 3.93
N LEU A 5 -0.35 2.71 4.58
CA LEU A 5 0.40 2.55 5.83
C LEU A 5 1.79 3.19 5.78
N HIS A 6 2.49 3.06 4.65
CA HIS A 6 3.83 3.64 4.49
C HIS A 6 3.77 5.15 4.26
N ALA A 7 2.74 5.65 3.57
CA ALA A 7 2.54 7.08 3.34
C ALA A 7 2.09 7.83 4.60
N ALA A 8 1.49 7.14 5.58
CA ALA A 8 1.00 7.73 6.82
C ALA A 8 2.09 8.49 7.61
N PHE A 9 3.36 8.07 7.52
CA PHE A 9 4.47 8.77 8.17
C PHE A 9 4.76 10.16 7.59
N SER A 10 4.44 10.39 6.31
CA SER A 10 4.60 11.68 5.64
C SER A 10 3.49 12.66 6.01
N GLN A 11 2.35 12.16 6.51
CA GLN A 11 1.19 12.95 6.92
C GLN A 11 0.73 12.54 8.32
N PRO A 12 1.50 12.86 9.37
CA PRO A 12 1.25 12.36 10.71
C PRO A 12 -0.12 12.74 11.25
N GLY A 13 -0.80 11.78 11.87
CA GLY A 13 -2.14 11.96 12.44
C GLY A 13 -3.26 12.05 11.41
N GLN A 14 -2.96 12.21 10.11
CA GLN A 14 -3.97 12.18 9.05
C GLN A 14 -4.48 10.76 8.83
N ILE A 15 -5.79 10.63 8.62
CA ILE A 15 -6.42 9.36 8.26
C ILE A 15 -6.37 9.23 6.75
N LEU A 16 -5.69 8.19 6.27
CA LEU A 16 -5.64 7.80 4.87
C LEU A 16 -6.60 6.63 4.66
N VAL A 17 -7.51 6.76 3.71
CA VAL A 17 -8.51 5.74 3.37
C VAL A 17 -8.39 5.40 1.90
N GLU A 18 -8.20 4.11 1.61
CA GLU A 18 -7.99 3.61 0.26
C GLU A 18 -8.70 2.27 0.06
N THR A 19 -9.23 2.05 -1.14
CA THR A 19 -9.56 0.71 -1.60
C THR A 19 -8.32 0.09 -2.23
N VAL A 20 -7.97 -1.12 -1.80
CA VAL A 20 -6.80 -1.85 -2.32
C VAL A 20 -7.24 -3.17 -2.96
N GLU A 21 -6.49 -3.63 -3.95
CA GLU A 21 -6.75 -4.88 -4.67
C GLU A 21 -5.51 -5.78 -4.62
N MET A 22 -5.67 -7.00 -4.13
CA MET A 22 -4.66 -8.04 -4.10
C MET A 22 -4.49 -8.70 -5.48
N PRO A 23 -3.36 -9.37 -5.78
CA PRO A 23 -3.13 -9.99 -7.09
C PRO A 23 -4.17 -11.03 -7.50
N ASP A 24 -4.83 -11.68 -6.53
CA ASP A 24 -5.94 -12.62 -6.71
C ASP A 24 -7.30 -11.94 -6.96
N GLY A 25 -7.35 -10.61 -6.98
CA GLY A 25 -8.57 -9.83 -7.17
C GLY A 25 -9.35 -9.53 -5.89
N ALA A 26 -8.93 -10.06 -4.73
CA ALA A 26 -9.56 -9.72 -3.46
C ALA A 26 -9.39 -8.22 -3.16
N THR A 27 -10.48 -7.56 -2.77
CA THR A 27 -10.49 -6.11 -2.55
C THR A 27 -10.84 -5.78 -1.11
N PHE A 28 -10.14 -4.79 -0.56
CA PHE A 28 -10.27 -4.40 0.83
C PHE A 28 -10.39 -2.88 0.96
N LEU A 29 -11.19 -2.44 1.92
CA LEU A 29 -11.08 -1.08 2.43
C LEU A 29 -9.95 -1.05 3.46
N THR A 30 -9.03 -0.10 3.30
CA THR A 30 -7.95 0.12 4.26
C THR A 30 -8.05 1.52 4.85
N VAL A 31 -7.82 1.61 6.16
CA VAL A 31 -7.75 2.86 6.91
C VAL A 31 -6.42 2.87 7.64
N SER A 32 -5.60 3.89 7.43
CA SER A 32 -4.31 4.02 8.09
C SER A 32 -4.08 5.40 8.68
N ARG A 33 -3.41 5.46 9.83
CA ARG A 33 -2.91 6.71 10.43
C ARG A 33 -1.72 6.43 11.33
N THR A 34 -0.97 7.46 11.67
CA THR A 34 0.01 7.37 12.75
C THR A 34 -0.57 7.75 14.10
N VAL A 35 -0.10 7.07 15.13
CA VAL A 35 -0.31 7.41 16.54
C VAL A 35 1.04 7.76 17.14
N ASP A 36 1.09 8.91 17.81
CA ASP A 36 2.29 9.36 18.52
C ASP A 36 2.23 8.84 19.96
N GLY A 37 3.34 8.27 20.42
CA GLY A 37 3.52 7.88 21.81
C GLY A 37 3.66 9.11 22.72
N LEU A 38 3.68 8.85 24.03
CA LEU A 38 3.96 9.87 25.03
C LEU A 38 5.35 10.48 24.78
N VAL A 39 5.46 11.79 25.00
CA VAL A 39 6.70 12.57 24.91
C VAL A 39 6.91 13.22 26.27
N ALA A 40 8.02 12.92 26.95
CA ALA A 40 8.27 13.41 28.30
C ALA A 40 9.06 14.73 28.32
N GLY A 41 9.76 15.07 27.24
CA GLY A 41 10.56 16.28 27.14
C GLY A 41 10.60 16.87 25.74
N PHE A 42 10.84 18.19 25.65
CA PHE A 42 10.85 18.94 24.39
C PHE A 42 11.87 18.42 23.36
N GLN A 43 13.00 17.87 23.81
CA GLN A 43 14.06 17.36 22.93
C GLN A 43 13.85 15.91 22.50
N GLU A 44 12.81 15.24 23.02
CA GLU A 44 12.55 13.84 22.69
C GLU A 44 11.80 13.73 21.37
N ARG A 45 12.29 12.86 20.48
CA ARG A 45 11.60 12.57 19.23
C ARG A 45 10.40 11.68 19.53
N PRO A 46 9.17 12.06 19.14
CA PRO A 46 8.00 11.24 19.41
C PRO A 46 8.14 9.86 18.76
N ARG A 47 7.86 8.81 19.54
CA ARG A 47 7.73 7.45 19.01
C ARG A 47 6.45 7.38 18.18
N ARG A 48 6.60 7.44 16.86
CA ARG A 48 5.48 7.37 15.92
C ARG A 48 5.26 5.95 15.44
N THR A 49 4.04 5.44 15.62
CA THR A 49 3.63 4.12 15.13
C THR A 49 2.55 4.29 14.09
N ALA A 50 2.70 3.71 12.90
CA ALA A 50 1.64 3.66 11.91
C ALA A 50 0.77 2.43 12.12
N ILE A 51 -0.54 2.61 12.11
CA ILE A 51 -1.55 1.56 12.27
C ILE A 51 -2.36 1.52 10.98
N LEU A 52 -2.62 0.30 10.49
CA LEU A 52 -3.56 0.06 9.41
C LEU A 52 -4.61 -0.95 9.87
N LEU A 53 -5.86 -0.64 9.58
CA LEU A 53 -6.99 -1.55 9.67
C LEU A 53 -7.44 -1.88 8.25
N GLY A 54 -7.75 -3.15 8.00
CA GLY A 54 -8.29 -3.63 6.74
C GLY A 54 -9.58 -4.42 6.97
N CYS A 55 -10.57 -4.22 6.12
CA CYS A 55 -11.76 -5.06 6.06
C CYS A 55 -12.12 -5.37 4.61
N ASP A 56 -12.86 -6.47 4.40
CA ASP A 56 -13.39 -6.83 3.08
C ASP A 56 -14.21 -5.66 2.53
N ILE A 57 -14.08 -5.38 1.23
CA ILE A 57 -14.79 -4.28 0.57
C ILE A 57 -16.30 -4.37 0.74
N ALA A 58 -16.87 -5.57 0.90
CA ALA A 58 -18.29 -5.80 1.13
C ALA A 58 -18.82 -5.08 2.37
N HIS A 59 -17.96 -4.86 3.38
CA HIS A 59 -18.26 -4.19 4.64
C HIS A 59 -17.93 -2.69 4.62
N ALA A 60 -17.41 -2.14 3.52
CA ALA A 60 -16.97 -0.75 3.48
C ALA A 60 -18.12 0.23 3.77
N LYS A 61 -19.32 -0.06 3.26
CA LYS A 61 -20.53 0.75 3.47
C LYS A 61 -21.01 0.81 4.93
N ASP A 62 -20.59 -0.15 5.75
CA ASP A 62 -20.91 -0.21 7.17
C ASP A 62 -20.00 0.70 8.01
N THR A 63 -19.00 1.32 7.37
CA THR A 63 -18.07 2.27 8.01
C THR A 63 -18.29 3.69 7.50
N ILE A 64 -18.02 4.69 8.34
CA ILE A 64 -18.02 6.09 7.89
C ILE A 64 -16.97 6.34 6.80
N TYR A 65 -15.84 5.62 6.86
CA TYR A 65 -14.74 5.76 5.92
C TYR A 65 -15.11 5.29 4.51
N GLY A 66 -15.72 4.11 4.37
CA GLY A 66 -16.15 3.61 3.06
C GLY A 66 -17.28 4.45 2.45
N ARG A 67 -18.20 4.96 3.28
CA ARG A 67 -19.24 5.90 2.83
C ARG A 67 -18.68 7.24 2.32
N SER A 68 -17.53 7.65 2.83
CA SER A 68 -16.90 8.94 2.46
C SER A 68 -15.98 8.82 1.24
N LEU A 69 -15.70 7.60 0.75
CA LEU A 69 -14.67 7.38 -0.27
C LEU A 69 -15.04 7.93 -1.66
N GLY A 70 -16.32 8.21 -1.92
CA GLY A 70 -16.82 8.57 -3.25
C GLY A 70 -16.70 7.39 -4.22
N GLY A 71 -17.80 6.98 -4.85
CA GLY A 71 -17.92 5.67 -5.52
C GLY A 71 -17.08 5.41 -6.77
N GLU A 72 -16.04 6.20 -7.08
CA GLU A 72 -15.38 6.15 -8.41
C GLU A 72 -13.84 6.16 -8.37
N ARG A 73 -13.21 5.82 -7.23
CA ARG A 73 -11.75 5.62 -7.23
C ARG A 73 -11.39 4.18 -7.57
N ALA A 74 -10.59 4.03 -8.64
CA ALA A 74 -9.98 2.75 -8.98
C ALA A 74 -9.14 2.23 -7.80
N PRO A 75 -9.22 0.93 -7.47
CA PRO A 75 -8.50 0.38 -6.34
C PRO A 75 -6.99 0.45 -6.56
N VAL A 76 -6.25 0.72 -5.49
CA VAL A 76 -4.78 0.67 -5.50
C VAL A 76 -4.36 -0.79 -5.59
N LYS A 77 -3.85 -1.20 -6.75
CA LYS A 77 -3.30 -2.54 -6.97
C LYS A 77 -2.06 -2.77 -6.13
N ILE A 78 -2.16 -3.55 -5.06
CA ILE A 78 -1.06 -3.90 -4.15
C ILE A 78 -0.63 -5.36 -4.35
N GLY A 79 0.36 -5.79 -3.56
CA GLY A 79 0.80 -7.18 -3.47
C GLY A 79 1.40 -7.48 -2.09
N PRO A 80 1.60 -8.76 -1.73
CA PRO A 80 2.03 -9.17 -0.40
C PRO A 80 3.47 -8.74 -0.08
N ALA A 81 4.38 -8.91 -1.04
CA ALA A 81 5.77 -8.45 -0.99
C ALA A 81 6.33 -8.41 -2.41
N CYS A 82 7.33 -7.59 -2.71
CA CYS A 82 7.87 -7.49 -4.08
C CYS A 82 8.33 -8.86 -4.62
N ARG A 83 9.07 -9.63 -3.82
CA ARG A 83 9.55 -10.98 -4.16
C ARG A 83 8.46 -12.01 -4.46
N LEU A 84 7.24 -11.79 -3.96
CA LEU A 84 6.11 -12.72 -4.10
C LEU A 84 4.97 -12.13 -4.94
N CYS A 85 5.08 -10.89 -5.38
CA CYS A 85 4.03 -10.19 -6.11
C CYS A 85 4.14 -10.52 -7.60
N GLU A 86 3.08 -11.06 -8.18
CA GLU A 86 3.01 -11.45 -9.59
C GLU A 86 2.54 -10.32 -10.52
N ARG A 87 2.29 -9.12 -10.00
CA ARG A 87 1.91 -7.97 -10.84
C ARG A 87 3.11 -7.46 -11.65
N GLN A 88 3.00 -7.55 -12.97
CA GLN A 88 3.94 -6.94 -13.93
C GLN A 88 3.79 -5.41 -13.95
N ALA A 89 4.77 -4.71 -14.54
CA ALA A 89 4.70 -3.25 -14.75
C ALA A 89 4.47 -2.40 -13.48
N CYS A 90 4.95 -2.86 -12.31
CA CYS A 90 4.79 -2.14 -11.06
C CYS A 90 5.94 -1.12 -10.85
N LEU A 91 5.65 0.17 -11.03
CA LEU A 91 6.61 1.28 -10.81
C LEU A 91 7.18 1.33 -9.38
N SER A 92 6.50 0.75 -8.41
CA SER A 92 6.94 0.73 -7.00
C SER A 92 7.69 -0.56 -6.61
N ARG A 93 7.98 -1.45 -7.57
CA ARG A 93 8.68 -2.71 -7.31
C ARG A 93 10.13 -2.42 -6.89
N ALA A 94 10.51 -2.91 -5.72
CA ALA A 94 11.81 -2.68 -5.11
C ALA A 94 12.74 -3.90 -5.15
N GLU A 95 12.21 -5.09 -5.46
CA GLU A 95 12.97 -6.34 -5.51
C GLU A 95 12.47 -7.23 -6.66
N PRO A 96 13.35 -8.09 -7.22
CA PRO A 96 12.99 -9.08 -8.23
C PRO A 96 12.06 -10.16 -7.65
N PRO A 97 11.13 -10.70 -8.45
CA PRO A 97 10.29 -11.82 -8.02
C PRO A 97 11.12 -13.10 -7.84
N LEU A 98 10.72 -13.95 -6.91
CA LEU A 98 11.30 -15.28 -6.72
C LEU A 98 10.59 -16.35 -7.56
N THR A 99 9.37 -16.08 -8.01
CA THR A 99 8.50 -17.06 -8.67
C THR A 99 8.59 -17.05 -10.20
N ARG A 100 9.32 -16.10 -10.79
CA ARG A 100 9.43 -15.88 -12.24
C ARG A 100 10.84 -15.44 -12.63
N PRO A 101 11.34 -15.82 -13.82
CA PRO A 101 12.60 -15.30 -14.34
C PRO A 101 12.51 -13.80 -14.64
N LEU A 102 13.61 -13.07 -14.44
CA LEU A 102 13.67 -11.66 -14.83
C LEU A 102 13.61 -11.53 -16.36
N GLY A 103 12.80 -10.57 -16.81
CA GLY A 103 12.59 -10.25 -18.22
C GLY A 103 13.59 -9.19 -18.67
N LEU A 104 14.88 -9.42 -18.42
CA LEU A 104 15.94 -8.53 -18.86
C LEU A 104 16.11 -8.69 -20.37
N ASP A 105 15.64 -7.71 -21.13
CA ASP A 105 15.80 -7.61 -22.58
C ASP A 105 16.56 -6.33 -22.90
N GLU A 106 17.70 -6.44 -23.58
CA GLU A 106 18.54 -5.30 -23.95
C GLU A 106 17.83 -4.30 -24.88
N MET A 107 16.81 -4.76 -25.60
CA MET A 107 16.07 -3.97 -26.59
C MET A 107 14.78 -3.36 -26.01
N VAL A 108 14.43 -3.64 -24.76
CA VAL A 108 13.19 -3.16 -24.12
C VAL A 108 13.49 -2.46 -22.80
N THR A 109 13.04 -1.21 -22.67
CA THR A 109 13.03 -0.51 -21.39
C THR A 109 11.74 -0.83 -20.63
N GLY A 110 11.84 -1.74 -19.67
CA GLY A 110 10.73 -2.04 -18.75
C GLY A 110 10.35 -0.84 -17.88
N LEU A 111 9.13 -0.84 -17.34
CA LEU A 111 8.66 0.21 -16.41
C LEU A 111 9.35 0.13 -15.04
N SER A 112 9.94 -1.01 -14.71
CA SER A 112 10.72 -1.27 -13.50
C SER A 112 12.01 -1.97 -13.86
N ALA A 113 13.08 -1.72 -13.09
CA ALA A 113 14.34 -2.47 -13.18
C ALA A 113 14.19 -3.97 -12.86
N PHE A 114 13.02 -4.38 -12.35
CA PHE A 114 12.72 -5.75 -11.94
C PHE A 114 11.51 -6.33 -12.70
N ASP A 115 11.36 -5.99 -13.98
CA ASP A 115 10.34 -6.60 -14.83
C ASP A 115 10.62 -8.09 -15.07
N PHE A 116 9.57 -8.87 -15.33
CA PHE A 116 9.63 -10.34 -15.39
C PHE A 116 8.58 -10.94 -16.32
N GLN A 117 8.87 -12.14 -16.82
CA GLN A 117 8.00 -12.93 -17.70
C GLN A 117 7.46 -14.17 -16.98
#